data_AF-A0A534K4X7-F1
#
_entry.id   AF-A0A534K4X7-F1
#
_cell.length_a   1.000
_cell.length_b   1.000
_cell.length_c   1.000
_cell.angle_alpha   90.00
_cell.angle_beta   90.00
_cell.angle_gamma   90.00
#
_symmetry.space_group_name_H-M   'P 1'
#
loop_
_entity.id
_entity.type
_entity.pdbx_description
1 polymer ?
#
loop_
_entity_poly.entity_id
_entity_poly.type
_entity_poly.pdbx_seq_one_letter_code
_entity_poly.pdbx_strand_id
1 'polypeptide(L)'
;MEQERTLHWEEAASAYDGLVARLRAEGGREAGAMRAIALLRRGNALMELRRWDDARTALDAALHEAKNSRDPDVVAQALLAAGVFAANRDDPARAEAFLLEALDRFHREDDKASVQGRGWAFLNLATVYGRTGRLDLAFVTFTKAQDVLGAAGDWAGVAAAWEAQAQLRRAIHDEDRWREDLAEAVVFYDREGMKAKADRLRAMLGNKVV
;
A
#
# COMPACT_ATOMS: atom_id res chain seq x y z
N MET A 1 13.92 11.45 14.86
CA MET A 1 12.91 11.50 13.78
C MET A 1 13.20 10.50 12.66
N GLU A 2 14.22 10.69 11.79
CA GLU A 2 14.52 9.71 10.71
C GLU A 2 15.36 8.51 11.17
N GLN A 3 16.41 8.75 11.96
CA GLN A 3 17.24 7.69 12.53
C GLN A 3 16.45 6.74 13.44
N GLU A 4 15.53 7.28 14.26
CA GLU A 4 14.63 6.47 15.09
C GLU A 4 13.68 5.62 14.25
N ARG A 5 13.13 6.18 13.17
CA ARG A 5 12.29 5.43 12.23
C ARG A 5 13.07 4.30 11.57
N THR A 6 14.29 4.56 11.12
CA THR A 6 15.19 3.53 10.58
C THR A 6 15.46 2.44 11.62
N LEU A 7 15.79 2.81 12.86
CA LEU A 7 16.02 1.87 13.95
C LEU A 7 14.79 0.98 14.19
N HIS A 8 13.58 1.57 14.24
CA HIS A 8 12.35 0.82 14.40
C HIS A 8 12.09 -0.16 13.25
N TRP A 9 12.44 0.20 12.00
CA TRP A 9 12.30 -0.71 10.87
C TRP A 9 13.32 -1.86 10.89
N GLU A 10 14.55 -1.60 11.35
CA GLU A 10 15.55 -2.67 11.54
C GLU A 10 15.13 -3.66 12.61
N GLU A 11 14.67 -3.16 13.77
CA GLU A 11 14.13 -3.97 14.85
C GLU A 11 12.92 -4.79 14.39
N ALA A 12 12.00 -4.17 13.65
CA ALA A 12 10.84 -4.86 13.09
C ALA A 12 11.25 -5.97 12.12
N ALA A 13 12.18 -5.70 11.19
CA ALA A 13 12.66 -6.70 10.24
C ALA A 13 13.31 -7.90 10.96
N SER A 14 14.13 -7.64 11.98
CA SER A 14 14.77 -8.67 12.81
C SER A 14 13.75 -9.50 13.61
N ALA A 15 12.74 -8.86 14.19
CA ALA A 15 11.67 -9.55 14.90
C ALA A 15 10.88 -10.49 13.97
N TYR A 16 10.59 -10.06 12.74
CA TYR A 16 9.92 -10.92 11.76
C TYR A 16 10.82 -12.08 11.28
N ASP A 17 12.14 -11.89 11.20
CA ASP A 17 13.08 -12.99 10.92
C ASP A 17 13.00 -14.08 12.00
N GLY A 18 12.99 -13.69 13.28
CA GLY A 18 12.81 -14.63 14.39
C GLY A 18 11.45 -15.35 14.34
N LEU A 19 10.37 -14.63 14.02
CA LEU A 19 9.04 -15.21 13.88
C LEU A 19 8.96 -16.22 12.74
N VAL A 20 9.52 -15.90 11.58
CA VAL A 20 9.58 -16.82 10.42
C VAL A 20 10.35 -18.08 10.77
N ALA A 21 11.48 -17.97 11.47
CA ALA A 21 12.28 -19.12 11.90
C ALA A 21 11.48 -20.04 12.84
N ARG A 22 10.78 -19.47 13.83
CA ARG A 22 9.94 -20.22 14.77
C ARG A 22 8.79 -20.95 14.05
N LEU A 23 8.04 -20.24 13.21
CA LEU A 23 6.92 -20.82 12.47
C LEU A 23 7.37 -21.89 11.46
N ARG A 24 8.60 -21.81 10.96
CA ARG A 24 9.18 -22.86 10.11
C ARG A 24 9.45 -24.14 10.92
N ALA A 25 9.92 -24.00 12.16
CA ALA A 25 10.14 -25.13 13.06
C ALA A 25 8.83 -25.79 13.50
N GLU A 26 7.76 -25.01 13.71
CA GLU A 26 6.43 -25.51 14.07
C GLU A 26 5.79 -26.34 12.92
N GLY A 27 5.96 -25.89 11.66
CA GLY A 27 5.46 -26.60 10.48
C GLY A 27 3.93 -26.59 10.33
N GLY A 28 3.41 -27.24 9.29
CA GLY A 28 1.97 -27.30 9.01
C GLY A 28 1.42 -26.14 8.17
N ARG A 29 0.14 -26.26 7.77
CA ARG A 29 -0.54 -25.34 6.84
C ARG A 29 -0.88 -23.98 7.47
N GLU A 30 -1.39 -23.99 8.69
CA GLU A 30 -1.74 -22.78 9.45
C GLU A 30 -0.50 -21.94 9.75
N ALA A 31 0.61 -22.59 10.12
CA ALA A 31 1.90 -21.92 10.23
C ALA A 31 2.37 -21.33 8.88
N GLY A 32 1.96 -21.89 7.73
CA GLY A 32 2.24 -21.35 6.40
C GLY A 32 1.57 -19.99 6.15
N ALA A 33 0.29 -19.84 6.51
CA ALA A 33 -0.40 -18.55 6.44
C ALA A 33 0.27 -17.50 7.33
N MET A 34 0.62 -17.86 8.56
CA MET A 34 1.33 -16.96 9.49
C MET A 34 2.74 -16.62 8.99
N ARG A 35 3.46 -17.57 8.39
CA ARG A 35 4.79 -17.32 7.77
C ARG A 35 4.67 -16.34 6.63
N ALA A 36 3.66 -16.51 5.76
CA ALA A 36 3.41 -15.58 4.67
C ALA A 36 3.20 -14.16 5.21
N ILE A 37 2.32 -13.98 6.20
CA ILE A 37 2.06 -12.66 6.81
C ILE A 37 3.34 -12.08 7.44
N ALA A 38 4.13 -12.87 8.16
CA ALA A 38 5.39 -12.41 8.75
C ALA A 38 6.40 -11.97 7.67
N LEU A 39 6.51 -12.73 6.58
CA LEU A 39 7.36 -12.40 5.43
C LEU A 39 6.88 -11.14 4.69
N LEU A 40 5.56 -10.91 4.57
CA LEU A 40 5.02 -9.67 4.02
C LEU A 40 5.42 -8.46 4.86
N ARG A 41 5.23 -8.55 6.19
CA ARG A 41 5.59 -7.45 7.10
C ARG A 41 7.09 -7.18 7.10
N ARG A 42 7.91 -8.23 7.03
CA ARG A 42 9.36 -8.12 6.82
C ARG A 42 9.70 -7.42 5.51
N GLY A 43 9.09 -7.86 4.40
CA GLY A 43 9.28 -7.26 3.08
C GLY A 43 8.96 -5.76 3.07
N ASN A 44 7.87 -5.37 3.72
CA ASN A 44 7.50 -3.96 3.87
C ASN A 44 8.54 -3.15 4.67
N ALA A 45 8.99 -3.66 5.82
CA ALA A 45 10.05 -3.01 6.60
C ALA A 45 11.35 -2.85 5.78
N LEU A 46 11.70 -3.85 4.98
CA LEU A 46 12.88 -3.80 4.10
C LEU A 46 12.73 -2.80 2.96
N MET A 47 11.52 -2.60 2.42
CA MET A 47 11.24 -1.53 1.46
C MET A 47 11.42 -0.14 2.07
N GLU A 48 10.94 0.07 3.30
CA GLU A 48 11.16 1.32 4.05
C GLU A 48 12.66 1.58 4.30
N LEU A 49 13.43 0.52 4.57
CA LEU A 49 14.90 0.55 4.68
C LEU A 49 15.63 0.60 3.33
N ARG A 50 14.90 0.61 2.19
CA ARG A 50 15.47 0.63 0.83
C ARG A 50 16.36 -0.59 0.51
N ARG A 51 16.20 -1.69 1.25
CA ARG A 51 16.90 -2.97 1.04
C ARG A 51 16.16 -3.82 0.02
N TRP A 52 16.20 -3.39 -1.24
CA TRP A 52 15.31 -3.90 -2.29
C TRP A 52 15.46 -5.38 -2.61
N ASP A 53 16.68 -5.91 -2.63
CA ASP A 53 16.90 -7.33 -2.94
C ASP A 53 16.42 -8.24 -1.80
N ASP A 54 16.62 -7.80 -0.55
CA ASP A 54 16.10 -8.50 0.62
C ASP A 54 14.57 -8.43 0.68
N ALA A 55 14.00 -7.27 0.34
CA ALA A 55 12.55 -7.08 0.25
C ALA A 55 11.95 -8.00 -0.82
N ARG A 56 12.57 -8.06 -2.01
CA ARG A 56 12.17 -8.98 -3.07
C ARG A 56 12.16 -10.42 -2.58
N THR A 57 13.27 -10.85 -1.97
CA THR A 57 13.42 -12.22 -1.45
C THR A 57 12.32 -12.55 -0.42
N ALA A 58 12.03 -11.62 0.49
CA ALA A 58 10.98 -11.79 1.48
C ALA A 58 9.58 -11.88 0.85
N LEU A 59 9.28 -11.00 -0.10
CA LEU A 59 7.97 -10.95 -0.78
C LEU A 59 7.73 -12.14 -1.70
N ASP A 60 8.76 -12.60 -2.43
CA ASP A 60 8.69 -13.81 -3.24
C ASP A 60 8.42 -15.04 -2.35
N ALA A 61 9.12 -15.14 -1.21
CA ALA A 61 8.87 -16.20 -0.22
C ALA A 61 7.47 -16.09 0.40
N ALA A 62 6.99 -14.87 0.69
CA ALA A 62 5.66 -14.63 1.23
C ALA A 62 4.57 -15.11 0.27
N LEU A 63 4.68 -14.77 -1.02
CA LEU A 63 3.73 -15.20 -2.05
C LEU A 63 3.74 -16.72 -2.23
N HIS A 64 4.91 -17.36 -2.12
CA HIS A 64 5.01 -18.82 -2.15
C HIS A 64 4.29 -19.47 -0.96
N GLU A 65 4.56 -19.02 0.26
CA GLU A 65 3.89 -19.53 1.47
C GLU A 65 2.38 -19.26 1.46
N ALA A 66 1.95 -18.09 0.97
CA ALA A 66 0.52 -17.75 0.83
C ALA A 66 -0.19 -18.72 -0.14
N LYS A 67 0.41 -19.02 -1.30
CA LYS A 67 -0.16 -19.99 -2.24
C LYS A 67 -0.23 -21.40 -1.64
N ASN A 68 0.75 -21.77 -0.83
CA ASN A 68 0.78 -23.07 -0.15
C ASN A 68 -0.24 -23.17 1.00
N SER A 69 -0.56 -22.07 1.68
CA SER A 69 -1.57 -22.05 2.74
C SER A 69 -2.99 -22.27 2.20
N ARG A 70 -3.23 -21.91 0.93
CA ARG A 70 -4.55 -21.91 0.25
C ARG A 70 -5.58 -21.01 0.94
N ASP A 71 -5.12 -20.05 1.72
CA ASP A 71 -5.95 -19.01 2.32
C ASP A 71 -6.12 -17.86 1.30
N PRO A 72 -7.33 -17.62 0.78
CA PRO A 72 -7.54 -16.64 -0.28
C PRO A 72 -7.20 -15.22 0.15
N ASP A 73 -7.43 -14.85 1.41
CA ASP A 73 -7.15 -13.51 1.93
C ASP A 73 -5.64 -13.27 2.06
N VAL A 74 -4.90 -14.28 2.52
CA VAL A 74 -3.43 -14.20 2.61
C VAL A 74 -2.80 -14.15 1.21
N VAL A 75 -3.36 -14.89 0.25
CA VAL A 75 -2.92 -14.81 -1.16
C VAL A 75 -3.19 -13.42 -1.74
N ALA A 76 -4.37 -12.84 -1.49
CA ALA A 76 -4.71 -11.49 -1.96
C ALA A 76 -3.75 -10.42 -1.38
N GLN A 77 -3.45 -10.50 -0.08
CA GLN A 77 -2.49 -9.61 0.58
C GLN A 77 -1.07 -9.75 0.00
N ALA A 78 -0.64 -10.98 -0.28
CA ALA A 78 0.68 -11.21 -0.87
C ALA A 78 0.79 -10.69 -2.31
N LEU A 79 -0.28 -10.84 -3.10
CA LEU A 79 -0.36 -10.27 -4.45
C LEU A 79 -0.36 -8.75 -4.41
N LEU A 80 -1.10 -8.13 -3.49
CA LEU A 80 -1.08 -6.67 -3.30
C LEU A 80 0.36 -6.20 -3.01
N ALA A 81 1.06 -6.84 -2.07
CA ALA A 81 2.43 -6.46 -1.74
C ALA A 81 3.42 -6.66 -2.90
N ALA A 82 3.27 -7.74 -3.68
CA ALA A 82 4.06 -7.98 -4.88
C ALA A 82 3.78 -6.90 -5.96
N GLY A 83 2.52 -6.47 -6.09
CA GLY A 83 2.12 -5.39 -6.99
C GLY A 83 2.72 -4.04 -6.60
N VAL A 84 2.68 -3.70 -5.31
CA VAL A 84 3.32 -2.49 -4.75
C VAL A 84 4.83 -2.52 -5.01
N PHE A 85 5.48 -3.65 -4.74
CA PHE A 85 6.92 -3.81 -4.99
C PHE A 85 7.25 -3.62 -6.46
N ALA A 86 6.52 -4.27 -7.38
CA ALA A 86 6.72 -4.11 -8.81
C ALA A 86 6.54 -2.66 -9.27
N ALA A 87 5.55 -1.94 -8.74
CA ALA A 87 5.35 -0.52 -9.03
C ALA A 87 6.55 0.34 -8.57
N ASN A 88 7.09 0.06 -7.38
CA ASN A 88 8.29 0.72 -6.85
C ASN A 88 9.58 0.34 -7.60
N ARG A 89 9.53 -0.74 -8.39
CA ARG A 89 10.64 -1.21 -9.22
C ARG A 89 10.50 -0.86 -10.70
N ASP A 90 9.59 0.07 -11.02
CA ASP A 90 9.33 0.54 -12.38
C ASP A 90 8.96 -0.59 -13.34
N ASP A 91 8.25 -1.61 -12.84
CA ASP A 91 7.65 -2.69 -13.61
C ASP A 91 6.12 -2.59 -13.58
N PRO A 92 5.53 -1.62 -14.34
CA PRO A 92 4.11 -1.34 -14.28
C PRO A 92 3.25 -2.51 -14.80
N ALA A 93 3.78 -3.33 -15.72
CA ALA A 93 3.05 -4.47 -16.27
C ALA A 93 2.85 -5.56 -15.22
N ARG A 94 3.91 -5.92 -14.47
CA ARG A 94 3.77 -6.88 -13.37
C ARG A 94 2.99 -6.30 -12.21
N ALA A 95 3.17 -5.01 -11.92
CA ALA A 95 2.38 -4.33 -10.89
C ALA A 95 0.89 -4.43 -11.16
N GLU A 96 0.46 -4.07 -12.37
CA GLU A 96 -0.94 -4.16 -12.79
C GLU A 96 -1.47 -5.59 -12.72
N ALA A 97 -0.72 -6.57 -13.23
CA ALA A 97 -1.12 -7.97 -13.18
C ALA A 97 -1.36 -8.47 -11.75
N PHE A 98 -0.43 -8.20 -10.83
CA PHE A 98 -0.57 -8.60 -9.43
C PHE A 98 -1.72 -7.87 -8.72
N LEU A 99 -1.90 -6.57 -8.97
CA LEU A 99 -2.95 -5.77 -8.34
C LEU A 99 -4.35 -6.20 -8.82
N LEU A 100 -4.50 -6.50 -10.11
CA LEU A 100 -5.75 -7.07 -10.65
C LEU A 100 -6.03 -8.46 -10.08
N GLU A 101 -5.01 -9.31 -9.97
CA GLU A 101 -5.15 -10.64 -9.36
C GLU A 101 -5.51 -10.56 -7.86
N ALA A 102 -4.98 -9.57 -7.13
CA ALA A 102 -5.35 -9.29 -5.75
C ALA A 102 -6.82 -8.83 -5.63
N LEU A 103 -7.25 -7.92 -6.51
CA LEU A 103 -8.63 -7.42 -6.55
C LEU A 103 -9.66 -8.52 -6.84
N ASP A 104 -9.30 -9.52 -7.66
CA ASP A 104 -10.15 -10.68 -7.96
C ASP A 104 -10.31 -11.60 -6.74
N ARG A 105 -9.28 -11.70 -5.89
CA ARG A 105 -9.28 -12.58 -4.72
C ARG A 105 -9.87 -11.97 -3.46
N PHE A 106 -9.72 -10.67 -3.25
CA PHE A 106 -10.39 -10.04 -2.11
C PHE A 106 -11.92 -10.17 -2.27
N HIS A 107 -12.56 -10.80 -1.30
CA HIS A 107 -14.00 -11.04 -1.32
C HIS A 107 -14.81 -9.80 -0.90
N ARG A 108 -16.01 -9.67 -1.49
CA ARG A 108 -16.89 -8.50 -1.29
C ARG A 108 -17.77 -8.60 -0.04
N GLU A 109 -17.96 -9.81 0.50
CA GLU A 109 -18.98 -10.10 1.50
C GLU A 109 -18.31 -10.24 2.88
N ASP A 110 -18.48 -9.19 3.68
CA ASP A 110 -18.48 -9.18 5.15
C ASP A 110 -17.18 -9.03 5.95
N ASP A 111 -15.99 -9.08 5.34
CA ASP A 111 -14.75 -8.78 6.08
C ASP A 111 -14.18 -7.37 5.77
N LYS A 112 -14.06 -6.57 6.83
CA LYS A 112 -13.49 -5.22 6.78
C LYS A 112 -12.05 -5.22 6.25
N ALA A 113 -11.24 -6.23 6.58
CA ALA A 113 -9.86 -6.28 6.12
C ALA A 113 -9.78 -6.58 4.60
N SER A 114 -10.65 -7.43 4.08
CA SER A 114 -10.79 -7.67 2.64
C SER A 114 -11.23 -6.41 1.88
N VAL A 115 -12.23 -5.67 2.39
CA VAL A 115 -12.65 -4.38 1.82
C VAL A 115 -11.50 -3.37 1.84
N GLN A 116 -10.79 -3.26 2.96
CA GLN A 116 -9.62 -2.39 3.08
C GLN A 116 -8.52 -2.77 2.07
N GLY A 117 -8.20 -4.06 1.93
CA GLY A 117 -7.22 -4.57 0.97
C GLY A 117 -7.57 -4.22 -0.47
N ARG A 118 -8.86 -4.29 -0.85
CA ARG A 118 -9.34 -3.85 -2.18
C ARG A 118 -9.12 -2.37 -2.39
N GLY A 119 -9.38 -1.56 -1.37
CA GLY A 119 -9.14 -0.12 -1.40
C GLY A 119 -7.68 0.21 -1.69
N TRP A 120 -6.75 -0.44 -0.99
CA TRP A 120 -5.32 -0.29 -1.22
C TRP A 120 -4.88 -0.81 -2.60
N ALA A 121 -5.47 -1.90 -3.08
CA ALA A 121 -5.20 -2.39 -4.43
C ALA A 121 -5.65 -1.41 -5.51
N PHE A 122 -6.83 -0.79 -5.37
CA PHE A 122 -7.29 0.28 -6.26
C PHE A 122 -6.37 1.50 -6.22
N LEU A 123 -5.94 1.97 -5.04
CA LEU A 123 -5.03 3.11 -4.92
C LEU A 123 -3.72 2.87 -5.70
N ASN A 124 -3.11 1.70 -5.51
CA ASN A 124 -1.86 1.35 -6.18
C ASN A 124 -2.07 1.18 -7.69
N LEU A 125 -3.20 0.59 -8.11
CA LEU A 125 -3.52 0.43 -9.53
C LEU A 125 -3.75 1.79 -10.21
N ALA A 126 -4.45 2.71 -9.54
CA ALA A 126 -4.63 4.09 -10.02
C ALA A 126 -3.29 4.80 -10.22
N THR A 127 -2.36 4.59 -9.28
CA THR A 127 -1.01 5.14 -9.36
C THR A 127 -0.23 4.56 -10.55
N VAL A 128 -0.32 3.25 -10.78
CA VAL A 128 0.26 2.59 -11.98
C VAL A 128 -0.34 3.16 -13.27
N TYR A 129 -1.66 3.36 -13.32
CA TYR A 129 -2.33 4.00 -14.46
C TYR A 129 -1.84 5.43 -14.70
N GLY A 130 -1.72 6.24 -13.65
CA GLY A 130 -1.19 7.60 -13.75
C GLY A 130 0.24 7.63 -14.31
N ARG A 131 1.14 6.79 -13.78
CA ARG A 131 2.54 6.70 -14.24
C ARG A 131 2.67 6.18 -15.68
N THR A 132 1.68 5.44 -16.16
CA THR A 132 1.63 4.92 -17.54
C THR A 132 0.81 5.81 -18.49
N GLY A 133 0.41 7.00 -18.06
CA GLY A 133 -0.32 7.97 -18.89
C GLY A 133 -1.80 7.63 -19.13
N ARG A 134 -2.33 6.59 -18.49
CA ARG A 134 -3.75 6.17 -18.59
C ARG A 134 -4.61 7.00 -17.63
N LEU A 135 -4.67 8.31 -17.88
CA LEU A 135 -5.20 9.29 -16.92
C LEU A 135 -6.68 9.07 -16.56
N ASP A 136 -7.55 8.81 -17.55
CA ASP A 136 -8.97 8.57 -17.30
C ASP A 136 -9.19 7.35 -16.38
N LEU A 137 -8.44 6.27 -16.65
CA LEU A 137 -8.45 5.08 -15.81
C LEU A 137 -7.89 5.36 -14.41
N ALA A 138 -6.83 6.17 -14.31
CA ALA A 138 -6.24 6.55 -13.03
C ALA A 138 -7.26 7.27 -12.14
N PHE A 139 -7.90 8.33 -12.64
CA PHE A 139 -8.86 9.11 -11.85
C PHE A 139 -10.10 8.31 -11.44
N VAL A 140 -10.69 7.54 -12.36
CA VAL A 140 -11.81 6.65 -12.01
C VAL A 140 -11.41 5.61 -10.96
N THR A 141 -10.16 5.13 -11.01
CA THR A 141 -9.66 4.14 -10.06
C THR A 141 -9.30 4.76 -8.71
N PHE A 142 -8.85 6.02 -8.65
CA PHE A 142 -8.70 6.77 -7.40
C PHE A 142 -10.05 6.96 -6.70
N THR A 143 -11.11 7.34 -7.42
CA THR A 143 -12.47 7.44 -6.85
C THR A 143 -12.90 6.11 -6.23
N LYS A 144 -12.70 4.99 -6.94
CA LYS A 144 -12.98 3.66 -6.39
C LYS A 144 -12.16 3.35 -5.13
N ALA A 145 -10.90 3.76 -5.09
CA ALA A 145 -10.06 3.57 -3.90
C ALA A 145 -10.62 4.35 -2.71
N GLN A 146 -10.99 5.62 -2.90
CA GLN A 146 -11.58 6.48 -1.86
C GLN A 146 -12.89 5.90 -1.33
N ASP A 147 -13.80 5.48 -2.22
CA ASP A 147 -15.09 4.88 -1.83
C ASP A 147 -14.89 3.61 -1.00
N VAL A 148 -14.01 2.71 -1.46
CA VAL A 148 -13.78 1.41 -0.82
C VAL A 148 -13.03 1.56 0.50
N LEU A 149 -12.02 2.43 0.58
CA LEU A 149 -11.31 2.72 1.84
C LEU A 149 -12.22 3.42 2.84
N GLY A 150 -13.07 4.34 2.38
CA GLY A 150 -14.10 4.99 3.20
C GLY A 150 -15.13 4.00 3.75
N ALA A 151 -15.58 3.05 2.93
CA ALA A 151 -16.47 1.97 3.38
C ALA A 151 -15.81 1.04 4.41
N ALA A 152 -14.50 0.81 4.32
CA ALA A 152 -13.74 0.11 5.35
C ALA A 152 -13.50 0.97 6.62
N GLY A 153 -13.74 2.28 6.56
CA GLY A 153 -13.39 3.23 7.60
C GLY A 153 -11.88 3.42 7.77
N ASP A 154 -11.10 3.18 6.70
CA ASP A 154 -9.67 3.47 6.63
C ASP A 154 -9.47 4.90 6.09
N TRP A 155 -9.69 5.91 6.94
CA TRP A 155 -9.62 7.31 6.48
C TRP A 155 -8.19 7.73 6.19
N ALA A 156 -7.19 7.05 6.77
CA ALA A 156 -5.78 7.26 6.43
C ALA A 156 -5.51 6.81 4.99
N GLY A 157 -6.11 5.69 4.57
CA GLY A 157 -6.13 5.24 3.19
C GLY A 157 -6.86 6.21 2.25
N VAL A 158 -8.02 6.74 2.66
CA VAL A 158 -8.73 7.78 1.88
C VAL A 158 -7.85 9.00 1.67
N ALA A 159 -7.19 9.49 2.73
CA ALA A 159 -6.24 10.59 2.65
C ALA A 159 -5.08 10.29 1.68
N ALA A 160 -4.53 9.08 1.74
CA ALA A 160 -3.45 8.64 0.85
C ALA A 160 -3.90 8.57 -0.62
N ALA A 161 -5.15 8.18 -0.89
CA ALA A 161 -5.70 8.17 -2.25
C ALA A 161 -5.83 9.59 -2.81
N TRP A 162 -6.35 10.53 -2.01
CA TRP A 162 -6.39 11.95 -2.38
C TRP A 162 -4.99 12.54 -2.60
N GLU A 163 -4.04 12.25 -1.72
CA GLU A 163 -2.66 12.73 -1.85
C GLU A 163 -2.00 12.20 -3.13
N ALA A 164 -2.17 10.91 -3.44
CA ALA A 164 -1.64 10.31 -4.67
C ALA A 164 -2.30 10.90 -5.93
N GLN A 165 -3.62 11.15 -5.90
CA GLN A 165 -4.32 11.83 -6.99
C GLN A 165 -3.81 13.26 -7.19
N ALA A 166 -3.62 14.01 -6.10
CA ALA A 166 -3.04 15.35 -6.12
C ALA A 166 -1.64 15.33 -6.76
N GLN A 167 -0.80 14.37 -6.39
CA GLN A 167 0.53 14.21 -7.00
C GLN A 167 0.45 13.99 -8.51
N LEU A 168 -0.52 13.20 -8.99
CA LEU A 168 -0.78 13.02 -10.42
C LEU A 168 -1.25 14.32 -11.08
N ARG A 169 -2.20 15.04 -10.48
CA ARG A 169 -2.68 16.35 -10.97
C ARG A 169 -1.52 17.34 -11.14
N ARG A 170 -0.65 17.40 -10.14
CA ARG A 170 0.55 18.24 -10.19
C ARG A 170 1.51 17.84 -11.31
N ALA A 171 1.70 16.54 -11.53
CA ALA A 171 2.57 16.03 -12.60
C ALA A 171 2.03 16.37 -14.01
N ILE A 172 0.72 16.52 -14.16
CA ILE A 172 0.08 16.93 -15.42
C ILE A 172 -0.24 18.44 -15.48
N HIS A 173 0.31 19.23 -14.54
CA HIS A 173 0.12 20.67 -14.43
C HIS A 173 -1.34 21.13 -14.23
N ASP A 174 -2.22 20.28 -13.69
CA ASP A 174 -3.59 20.61 -13.29
C ASP A 174 -3.59 21.18 -11.86
N GLU A 175 -3.08 22.40 -11.74
CA GLU A 175 -2.79 23.03 -10.45
C GLU A 175 -4.06 23.31 -9.62
N ASP A 176 -5.18 23.64 -10.27
CA ASP A 176 -6.43 23.96 -9.57
C ASP A 176 -6.98 22.71 -8.87
N ARG A 177 -7.11 21.60 -9.59
CA ARG A 177 -7.54 20.32 -9.00
C ARG A 177 -6.49 19.71 -8.08
N TRP A 178 -5.21 19.96 -8.31
CA TRP A 178 -4.17 19.58 -7.35
C TRP A 178 -4.42 20.18 -5.97
N ARG A 179 -4.81 21.46 -5.88
CA ARG A 179 -5.12 22.10 -4.58
C ARG A 179 -6.35 21.51 -3.92
N GLU A 180 -7.40 21.24 -4.70
CA GLU A 180 -8.63 20.61 -4.22
C GLU A 180 -8.34 19.23 -3.62
N ASP A 181 -7.67 18.37 -4.40
CA ASP A 181 -7.29 17.01 -3.97
C ASP A 181 -6.40 17.04 -2.72
N LEU A 182 -5.46 18.00 -2.64
CA LEU A 182 -4.56 18.12 -1.51
C LEU A 182 -5.27 18.62 -0.25
N ALA A 183 -6.28 19.48 -0.39
CA ALA A 183 -7.12 19.93 0.72
C ALA A 183 -7.98 18.79 1.28
N GLU A 184 -8.54 17.95 0.41
CA GLU A 184 -9.24 16.72 0.83
C GLU A 184 -8.30 15.78 1.61
N ALA A 185 -7.08 15.55 1.11
CA ALA A 185 -6.09 14.75 1.83
C ALA A 185 -5.81 15.30 3.25
N VAL A 186 -5.73 16.62 3.44
CA VAL A 186 -5.58 17.26 4.75
C VAL A 186 -6.76 16.93 5.68
N VAL A 187 -8.00 17.08 5.19
CA VAL A 187 -9.22 16.81 5.97
C VAL A 187 -9.21 15.39 6.51
N PHE A 188 -8.89 14.40 5.67
CA PHE A 188 -8.86 13.00 6.09
C PHE A 188 -7.66 12.66 6.99
N TYR A 189 -6.48 13.26 6.78
CA TYR A 189 -5.36 13.07 7.71
C TYR A 189 -5.64 13.69 9.08
N ASP A 190 -6.31 14.84 9.17
CA ASP A 190 -6.73 15.42 10.45
C ASP A 190 -7.74 14.52 11.17
N ARG A 191 -8.70 13.98 10.43
CA ARG A 191 -9.71 13.05 10.95
C ARG A 191 -9.08 11.84 11.63
N GLU A 192 -7.96 11.35 11.11
CA GLU A 192 -7.18 10.24 11.68
C GLU A 192 -6.14 10.68 12.72
N GLY A 193 -6.06 11.98 13.03
CA GLY A 193 -5.07 12.52 13.96
C GLY A 193 -3.63 12.50 13.43
N MET A 194 -3.42 12.32 12.13
CA MET A 194 -2.09 12.31 11.47
C MET A 194 -1.56 13.73 11.24
N LYS A 195 -1.45 14.53 12.31
CA LYS A 195 -1.09 15.96 12.26
C LYS A 195 0.16 16.26 11.45
N ALA A 196 1.23 15.49 11.64
CA ALA A 196 2.49 15.71 10.93
C ALA A 196 2.34 15.60 9.40
N LYS A 197 1.48 14.69 8.92
CA LYS A 197 1.17 14.59 7.49
C LYS A 197 0.30 15.77 7.04
N ALA A 198 -0.78 16.06 7.78
CA ALA A 198 -1.68 17.16 7.46
C ALA A 198 -0.93 18.51 7.38
N ASP A 199 -0.07 18.83 8.34
CA ASP A 199 0.70 20.08 8.37
C ASP A 199 1.69 20.18 7.22
N ARG A 200 2.32 19.06 6.83
CA ARG A 200 3.17 19.02 5.64
C ARG A 200 2.39 19.39 4.38
N LEU A 201 1.18 18.85 4.21
CA LEU A 201 0.34 19.15 3.04
C LEU A 201 -0.17 20.60 3.07
N ARG A 202 -0.55 21.12 4.26
CA ARG A 202 -0.88 22.56 4.43
C ARG A 202 0.26 23.48 4.02
N ALA A 203 1.50 23.16 4.39
CA ALA A 203 2.66 23.94 3.98
C ALA A 203 2.83 23.96 2.45
N MET A 204 2.47 22.88 1.75
CA MET A 204 2.47 22.84 0.28
C MET A 204 1.38 23.72 -0.33
N LEU A 205 0.21 23.84 0.32
CA LEU A 205 -0.86 24.77 -0.07
C LEU A 205 -0.49 26.24 0.20
N GLY A 206 0.28 26.51 1.28
CA GLY A 206 0.59 27.84 1.80
C GLY A 206 1.93 28.47 1.38
N ASN A 207 2.66 27.88 0.41
CA ASN A 207 3.92 28.45 -0.10
C ASN A 207 3.77 29.33 -1.37
N LYS A 208 2.56 29.77 -1.71
CA LYS A 208 2.36 30.95 -2.57
C LYS A 208 1.96 32.13 -1.69
N VAL A 209 2.95 32.67 -0.97
CA VAL A 209 2.88 34.07 -0.55
C VAL A 209 3.05 34.90 -1.82
N VAL A 210 2.05 35.72 -2.11
CA VAL A 210 2.08 36.78 -3.14
C VAL A 210 3.34 37.62 -2.99
#